data_AF-A0A7J2IQA3-F1
#
_entry.id   AF-A0A7J2IQA3-F1
#
_cell.length_a   1.000
_cell.length_b   1.000
_cell.length_c   1.000
_cell.angle_alpha   90.00
_cell.angle_beta   90.00
_cell.angle_gamma   90.00
#
_symmetry.space_group_name_H-M   'P 1'
#
loop_
_entity.id
_entity.type
_entity.pdbx_description
1 polymer ?
#
loop_
_entity_poly.entity_id
_entity_poly.type
_entity_poly.pdbx_seq_one_letter_code
_entity_poly.pdbx_strand_id
1 'polypeptide(L)'
;MLDKLRTALKSFTEKISKKTLTEKRLDNALWDLKLALLSSDVALPVAEKIAEDVKKSLLGQKIGLLENTKKVVADAIKETIMEILTPKEEVDLFKIIEEKRKRKEPTVIVFVGFNGTGKTTTIAKLAYLLKKKGYSVVLAA
;
A
#
# COMPACT_ATOMS: atom_id res chain seq x y z
N MET A 1 -9.18 -6.11 -8.72
CA MET A 1 -8.93 -4.92 -7.88
C MET A 1 -7.55 -4.33 -8.18
N LEU A 2 -6.45 -5.05 -7.92
CA LEU A 2 -5.08 -4.55 -8.15
C LEU A 2 -4.77 -4.18 -9.61
N ASP A 3 -5.35 -4.87 -10.59
CA ASP A 3 -5.17 -4.52 -12.01
C ASP A 3 -5.79 -3.18 -12.39
N LYS A 4 -6.92 -2.82 -11.77
CA LYS A 4 -7.58 -1.52 -11.96
C LYS A 4 -6.69 -0.41 -11.42
N LEU A 5 -6.16 -0.59 -10.20
CA LEU A 5 -5.21 0.33 -9.58
C LEU A 5 -3.95 0.50 -10.46
N ARG A 6 -3.37 -0.61 -10.93
CA ARG A 6 -2.18 -0.57 -11.81
C ARG A 6 -2.46 0.19 -13.10
N THR A 7 -3.64 -0.02 -13.69
CA THR A 7 -4.06 0.67 -14.92
C THR A 7 -4.25 2.17 -14.68
N ALA A 8 -4.86 2.55 -13.55
CA ALA A 8 -5.03 3.94 -13.14
C ALA A 8 -3.69 4.69 -13.04
N LEU A 9 -2.73 4.11 -12.31
CA LEU A 9 -1.40 4.69 -12.12
C LEU A 9 -0.63 4.80 -13.45
N LYS A 10 -0.76 3.79 -14.33
CA LYS A 10 -0.16 3.81 -15.66
C LYS A 10 -0.77 4.92 -16.54
N SER A 11 -2.09 5.07 -16.53
CA SER A 11 -2.76 6.13 -17.29
C SER A 11 -2.35 7.53 -16.81
N PHE A 12 -2.22 7.73 -15.50
CA PHE A 12 -1.79 9.01 -14.94
C PHE A 12 -0.35 9.35 -15.36
N THR A 13 0.59 8.41 -15.19
CA THR A 13 1.99 8.61 -15.58
C THR A 13 2.15 8.91 -17.08
N GLU A 14 1.35 8.28 -17.94
CA GLU A 14 1.34 8.55 -19.39
C GLU A 14 0.74 9.91 -19.78
N LYS A 15 -0.26 10.42 -19.04
CA LYS A 15 -0.83 11.76 -19.28
C LYS A 15 0.17 12.86 -18.95
N ILE A 16 0.97 12.67 -17.91
CA ILE A 16 1.91 13.68 -17.43
C ILE A 16 3.24 13.67 -18.22
N SER A 17 3.67 12.53 -18.76
CA SER A 17 4.97 12.42 -19.44
C SER A 17 5.04 13.07 -20.83
N LYS A 18 3.92 13.52 -21.41
CA LYS A 18 3.84 13.84 -22.85
C LYS A 18 4.14 15.29 -23.23
N LYS A 19 4.28 16.26 -22.29
CA LYS A 19 4.60 17.69 -22.52
C LYS A 19 4.76 18.45 -21.20
N THR A 20 5.30 19.67 -21.24
CA THR A 20 5.48 20.60 -20.10
C THR A 20 4.31 20.57 -19.09
N LEU A 21 4.62 20.36 -17.81
CA LEU A 21 3.66 20.43 -16.71
C LEU A 21 3.13 21.87 -16.60
N THR A 22 1.83 22.05 -16.84
CA THR A 22 1.11 23.25 -16.44
C THR A 22 0.21 22.88 -15.27
N GLU A 23 -0.03 23.82 -14.35
CA GLU A 23 -0.86 23.59 -13.16
C GLU A 23 -2.24 23.03 -13.52
N LYS A 24 -2.92 23.63 -14.50
CA LYS A 24 -4.23 23.18 -15.00
C LYS A 24 -4.20 21.74 -15.54
N ARG A 25 -3.11 21.30 -16.16
CA ARG A 25 -2.99 19.90 -16.65
C ARG A 25 -2.75 18.92 -15.51
N LEU A 26 -1.94 19.33 -14.54
CA LEU A 26 -1.69 18.53 -13.34
C LEU A 26 -2.99 18.32 -12.57
N ASP A 27 -3.80 19.37 -12.38
CA ASP A 27 -5.09 19.28 -11.68
C ASP A 27 -6.06 18.31 -12.35
N ASN A 28 -6.20 18.38 -13.68
CA ASN A 28 -7.06 17.45 -14.42
C ASN A 28 -6.56 15.99 -14.31
N ALA A 29 -5.25 15.77 -14.40
CA ALA A 29 -4.67 14.44 -14.26
C ALA A 29 -4.88 13.87 -12.84
N LEU A 30 -4.73 14.71 -11.82
CA LEU A 30 -4.95 14.33 -10.42
C LEU A 30 -6.42 14.02 -10.12
N TRP A 31 -7.35 14.72 -10.75
CA TRP A 31 -8.77 14.41 -10.68
C TRP A 31 -9.07 13.01 -11.23
N ASP A 32 -8.53 12.68 -12.40
CA ASP A 32 -8.67 11.36 -13.01
C ASP A 32 -8.05 10.26 -12.13
N LEU A 33 -6.88 10.54 -11.53
CA LEU A 33 -6.24 9.63 -10.59
C LEU A 33 -7.14 9.36 -9.38
N LYS A 34 -7.72 10.41 -8.77
CA LYS A 34 -8.64 10.28 -7.64
C LYS A 34 -9.84 9.40 -7.98
N LEU A 35 -10.50 9.64 -9.11
CA LEU A 35 -11.65 8.82 -9.56
C LEU A 35 -11.27 7.35 -9.78
N ALA A 36 -10.08 7.11 -10.32
CA ALA A 36 -9.59 5.78 -10.58
C ALA A 36 -9.20 5.03 -9.29
N LEU A 37 -8.67 5.72 -8.28
CA LEU A 37 -8.43 5.19 -6.94
C LEU A 37 -9.76 4.79 -6.26
N LEU A 38 -10.76 5.68 -6.29
CA LEU A 38 -12.10 5.41 -5.75
C LEU A 38 -12.75 4.19 -6.41
N SER A 39 -12.63 4.08 -7.75
CA SER A 39 -13.14 2.93 -8.52
C SER A 39 -12.39 1.63 -8.27
N SER A 40 -11.27 1.70 -7.53
CA SER A 40 -10.41 0.58 -7.15
C SER A 40 -10.51 0.25 -5.66
N ASP A 41 -11.63 0.61 -5.01
CA ASP A 41 -11.93 0.36 -3.60
C ASP A 41 -10.99 1.07 -2.61
N VAL A 42 -10.37 2.18 -3.03
CA VAL A 42 -9.62 3.06 -2.13
C VAL A 42 -10.59 4.05 -1.48
N ALA A 43 -10.53 4.18 -0.17
CA ALA A 43 -11.37 5.12 0.58
C ALA A 43 -11.13 6.57 0.13
N LEU A 44 -12.19 7.38 0.09
CA LEU A 44 -12.12 8.80 -0.28
C LEU A 44 -11.02 9.60 0.42
N PRO A 45 -10.88 9.58 1.76
CA PRO A 45 -9.84 10.37 2.44
C PRO A 45 -8.43 9.93 2.03
N VAL A 46 -8.23 8.65 1.70
CA VAL A 46 -6.94 8.13 1.24
C VAL A 46 -6.67 8.57 -0.20
N ALA A 47 -7.66 8.49 -1.08
CA ALA A 47 -7.54 8.95 -2.47
C ALA A 47 -7.26 10.46 -2.55
N GLU A 48 -7.87 11.25 -1.66
CA GLU A 48 -7.62 12.69 -1.51
C GLU A 48 -6.19 12.98 -1.05
N LYS A 49 -5.73 12.31 0.01
CA LYS A 49 -4.35 12.43 0.50
C LYS A 49 -3.35 12.10 -0.61
N ILE A 50 -3.56 11.00 -1.35
CA ILE A 50 -2.67 10.61 -2.45
C ILE A 50 -2.58 11.71 -3.51
N ALA A 51 -3.73 12.24 -3.95
CA ALA A 51 -3.75 13.27 -4.99
C ALA A 51 -3.07 14.57 -4.52
N GLU A 52 -3.29 14.97 -3.27
CA GLU A 52 -2.70 16.19 -2.70
C GLU A 52 -1.18 16.07 -2.51
N ASP A 53 -0.70 14.94 -1.96
CA ASP A 53 0.71 14.70 -1.72
C ASP A 53 1.50 14.58 -3.03
N VAL A 54 0.92 13.92 -4.04
CA VAL A 54 1.49 13.88 -5.40
C VAL A 54 1.52 15.28 -6.03
N LYS A 55 0.46 16.09 -5.85
CA LYS A 55 0.43 17.48 -6.31
C LYS A 55 1.59 18.28 -5.70
N LYS A 56 1.77 18.19 -4.38
CA LYS A 56 2.85 18.89 -3.65
C LYS A 56 4.23 18.43 -4.09
N SER A 57 4.43 17.14 -4.32
CA SER A 57 5.70 16.59 -4.78
C SER A 57 6.08 17.07 -6.20
N LEU A 58 5.08 17.23 -7.08
CA LEU A 58 5.32 17.63 -8.47
C LEU A 58 5.28 19.14 -8.70
N LEU A 59 4.57 19.91 -7.88
CA LEU A 59 4.54 21.37 -7.96
C LEU A 59 5.91 21.96 -7.60
N GLY A 60 6.47 22.76 -8.51
CA GLY A 60 7.75 23.44 -8.28
C GLY A 60 9.00 22.57 -8.53
N GLN A 61 8.85 21.28 -8.83
CA GLN A 61 9.96 20.46 -9.31
C GLN A 61 10.41 20.94 -10.69
N LYS A 62 11.63 21.49 -10.75
CA LYS A 62 12.33 21.73 -12.01
C LYS A 62 12.88 20.40 -12.51
N ILE A 63 12.06 19.71 -13.31
CA ILE A 63 12.51 18.49 -13.99
C ILE A 63 13.63 18.88 -14.95
N GLY A 64 14.81 18.28 -14.77
CA GLY A 64 15.96 18.54 -15.63
C GLY A 64 15.65 18.20 -17.09
N LEU A 65 16.23 18.92 -18.05
CA LEU A 65 16.04 18.67 -19.49
C LEU A 65 16.35 17.22 -19.92
N LEU A 66 17.19 16.52 -19.16
CA LEU A 66 17.60 15.12 -19.39
C LEU A 66 16.89 14.11 -18.49
N GLU A 67 16.03 14.58 -17.57
CA GLU A 67 15.32 13.69 -16.65
C GLU A 67 14.07 13.09 -17.30
N ASN A 68 13.87 11.79 -17.05
CA ASN A 68 12.67 11.11 -17.51
C ASN A 68 11.48 11.53 -16.63
N THR A 69 10.70 12.51 -17.08
CA THR A 69 9.48 12.99 -16.41
C THR A 69 8.54 11.86 -15.99
N LYS A 70 8.43 10.80 -16.79
CA LYS A 70 7.59 9.64 -16.45
C LYS A 70 8.09 8.92 -15.20
N LYS A 71 9.41 8.80 -15.06
CA LYS A 71 10.05 8.17 -13.90
C LYS A 71 9.88 9.04 -12.66
N VAL A 72 10.14 10.35 -12.75
CA VAL A 72 9.95 11.30 -11.64
C VAL A 72 8.52 11.23 -11.09
N VAL A 73 7.52 11.23 -11.98
CA VAL A 73 6.11 11.14 -11.59
C VAL A 73 5.77 9.79 -10.98
N ALA A 74 6.29 8.70 -11.55
CA ALA A 74 6.08 7.35 -11.00
C ALA A 74 6.71 7.18 -9.61
N ASP A 75 7.91 7.74 -9.41
CA ASP A 75 8.62 7.71 -8.13
C ASP A 75 7.86 8.54 -7.09
N ALA A 76 7.39 9.75 -7.43
CA ALA A 76 6.57 10.57 -6.54
C ALA A 76 5.30 9.85 -6.05
N ILE A 77 4.57 9.19 -6.96
CA ILE A 77 3.39 8.38 -6.59
C ILE A 77 3.79 7.22 -5.69
N LYS A 78 4.87 6.52 -6.05
CA LYS A 78 5.36 5.37 -5.28
C LYS A 78 5.70 5.78 -3.85
N GLU A 79 6.42 6.89 -3.68
CA GLU A 79 6.76 7.44 -2.38
C GLU A 79 5.52 7.78 -1.56
N THR A 80 4.54 8.49 -2.14
CA THR A 80 3.28 8.82 -1.47
C THR A 80 2.51 7.56 -1.04
N ILE A 81 2.41 6.56 -1.91
CA ILE A 81 1.72 5.30 -1.58
C ILE A 81 2.49 4.54 -0.49
N MET A 82 3.82 4.49 -0.58
CA MET A 82 4.66 3.84 0.43
C MET A 82 4.50 4.51 1.79
N GLU A 83 4.45 5.84 1.85
CA GLU A 83 4.21 6.57 3.10
C GLU A 83 2.88 6.18 3.75
N ILE A 84 1.82 6.04 2.94
CA ILE A 84 0.48 5.65 3.42
C ILE A 84 0.44 4.19 3.88
N LEU A 85 1.11 3.29 3.15
CA LEU A 85 1.09 1.86 3.44
C LEU A 85 2.10 1.45 4.53
N THR A 86 3.06 2.31 4.86
CA THR A 86 4.07 2.01 5.87
C THR A 86 3.53 2.37 7.26
N PRO A 87 3.27 1.40 8.13
CA PRO A 87 2.85 1.69 9.49
C PRO A 87 4.00 2.34 10.28
N LYS A 88 3.67 3.18 11.27
CA LYS A 88 4.65 3.79 12.17
C LYS A 88 5.35 2.76 13.06
N GLU A 89 4.67 1.66 13.34
CA GLU A 89 5.17 0.57 14.18
C GLU A 89 5.23 -0.71 13.35
N GLU A 90 6.40 -1.33 13.34
CA GLU A 90 6.60 -2.63 12.70
C GLU A 90 6.27 -3.74 13.70
N VAL A 91 5.40 -4.67 13.28
CA VAL A 91 5.08 -5.87 14.07
C VAL A 91 5.73 -7.08 13.43
N ASP A 92 6.86 -7.51 13.98
CA ASP A 92 7.50 -8.77 13.61
C ASP A 92 6.92 -9.91 14.47
N LEU A 93 5.95 -10.62 13.89
CA LEU A 93 5.31 -11.77 14.52
C LEU A 93 6.32 -12.88 14.88
N PHE A 94 7.34 -13.13 14.05
CA PHE A 94 8.29 -14.21 14.31
C PHE A 94 9.23 -13.85 15.45
N LYS A 95 9.66 -12.60 15.53
CA LYS A 95 10.43 -12.10 16.67
C LYS A 95 9.66 -12.26 17.98
N ILE A 96 8.38 -11.86 17.99
CA ILE A 96 7.51 -12.01 19.17
C ILE A 96 7.38 -13.48 19.60
N ILE A 97 7.18 -14.39 18.64
CA ILE A 97 7.07 -15.83 18.91
C ILE A 97 8.37 -16.38 19.51
N GLU A 98 9.52 -16.02 18.95
CA GLU A 98 10.82 -16.50 19.43
C GLU A 98 11.20 -15.94 20.80
N GLU A 99 10.87 -14.67 21.09
CA GLU A 99 11.09 -14.07 22.40
C GLU A 99 10.27 -14.78 23.49
N LYS A 100 9.00 -15.08 23.24
CA LYS A 100 8.14 -15.84 24.16
C LYS A 100 8.61 -17.29 24.32
N ARG A 101 9.03 -17.93 23.23
CA ARG A 101 9.57 -19.30 23.24
C ARG A 101 10.81 -19.41 24.13
N LYS A 102 11.74 -18.44 24.08
CA LYS A 102 12.92 -18.40 24.95
C LYS A 102 12.56 -18.35 26.43
N ARG A 103 11.43 -17.72 26.77
CA ARG A 103 10.87 -17.66 28.13
C ARG A 103 9.99 -18.87 28.48
N LYS A 104 9.87 -19.84 27.57
CA LYS A 104 8.98 -21.01 27.67
C LYS A 104 7.49 -20.64 27.84
N GLU A 105 7.10 -19.52 27.24
CA GLU A 105 5.72 -19.03 27.25
C GLU A 105 5.04 -19.26 25.89
N PRO A 106 3.74 -19.57 25.86
CA PRO A 106 2.99 -19.64 24.61
C PRO A 106 2.73 -18.24 24.04
N THR A 107 2.74 -18.14 22.71
CA THR A 107 2.22 -16.96 22.00
C THR A 107 0.75 -17.16 21.66
N VAL A 108 -0.12 -16.34 22.24
CA VAL A 108 -1.56 -16.34 21.95
C VAL A 108 -1.85 -15.27 20.89
N ILE A 109 -2.48 -15.69 19.79
CA ILE A 109 -2.85 -14.81 18.67
C ILE A 109 -4.37 -14.86 18.53
N VAL A 110 -5.02 -13.68 18.61
CA VAL A 110 -6.47 -13.54 18.49
C VAL A 110 -6.80 -13.01 17.10
N PHE A 111 -7.72 -13.69 16.39
CA PHE A 111 -8.19 -13.29 15.08
C PHE A 111 -9.57 -12.64 15.18
N VAL A 112 -9.65 -11.35 14.86
CA VAL A 112 -10.90 -10.57 14.87
C VAL A 112 -11.23 -10.04 13.47
N GLY A 113 -12.51 -9.81 13.20
CA GLY A 113 -12.98 -9.25 11.92
C GLY A 113 -14.40 -9.66 11.55
N PHE A 114 -14.96 -9.04 10.52
CA PHE A 114 -16.33 -9.29 10.06
C PHE A 114 -16.56 -10.72 9.55
N ASN A 115 -17.82 -11.12 9.42
CA ASN A 115 -18.20 -12.42 8.86
C ASN A 115 -17.82 -12.49 7.38
N GLY A 116 -17.33 -13.65 6.93
CA GLY A 116 -16.96 -13.88 5.53
C GLY A 116 -15.59 -13.35 5.09
N THR A 117 -14.79 -12.72 5.95
CA THR A 117 -13.48 -12.15 5.58
C THR A 117 -12.32 -13.17 5.55
N GLY A 118 -12.62 -14.46 5.74
CA GLY A 118 -11.63 -15.54 5.65
C GLY A 118 -10.81 -15.81 6.93
N LYS A 119 -11.27 -15.37 8.11
CA LYS A 119 -10.59 -15.60 9.40
C LYS A 119 -10.12 -17.04 9.61
N THR A 120 -11.04 -18.02 9.50
CA THR A 120 -10.74 -19.45 9.69
C THR A 120 -9.69 -19.95 8.70
N THR A 121 -9.80 -19.53 7.43
CA THR A 121 -8.82 -19.88 6.39
C THR A 121 -7.45 -19.28 6.69
N THR A 122 -7.40 -18.04 7.18
CA THR A 122 -6.14 -17.38 7.57
C THR A 122 -5.52 -18.05 8.79
N ILE A 123 -6.31 -18.45 9.79
CA ILE A 123 -5.85 -19.23 10.95
C ILE A 123 -5.18 -20.53 10.47
N ALA A 124 -5.83 -21.28 9.58
CA ALA A 124 -5.29 -22.53 9.05
C ALA A 124 -3.97 -22.31 8.28
N LYS A 125 -3.90 -21.27 7.43
CA LYS A 125 -2.68 -20.91 6.68
C LYS A 125 -1.53 -20.52 7.62
N LEU A 126 -1.79 -19.71 8.65
CA LEU A 126 -0.77 -19.31 9.60
C LEU A 126 -0.30 -20.52 10.43
N ALA A 127 -1.22 -21.34 10.91
CA ALA A 127 -0.89 -22.56 11.65
C ALA A 127 0.00 -23.52 10.84
N TYR A 128 -0.33 -23.70 9.56
CA TYR A 128 0.50 -24.50 8.65
C TYR A 128 1.89 -23.89 8.45
N LEU A 129 1.98 -22.57 8.24
CA LEU A 129 3.24 -21.85 8.10
C LEU A 129 4.13 -21.99 9.35
N LEU A 130 3.54 -21.86 10.54
CA LEU A 130 4.23 -22.00 11.82
C LEU A 130 4.70 -23.44 12.06
N LYS A 131 3.86 -24.45 11.78
CA LYS A 131 4.25 -25.87 11.84
C LYS A 131 5.41 -26.18 10.90
N LYS A 132 5.39 -25.65 9.67
CA LYS A 132 6.49 -25.81 8.70
C LYS A 132 7.80 -25.20 9.19
N LYS A 133 7.73 -24.17 10.05
CA LYS A 133 8.88 -23.55 10.71
C LYS A 133 9.30 -24.23 12.02
N GLY A 134 8.67 -25.36 12.39
CA GLY A 134 9.03 -26.16 13.55
C GLY A 134 8.37 -25.74 14.87
N TYR A 135 7.37 -24.86 14.83
CA TYR A 135 6.61 -24.48 16.02
C TYR A 135 5.49 -25.48 16.30
N SER A 136 5.23 -25.75 17.58
CA SER A 136 3.99 -26.39 18.02
C SER A 136 2.84 -25.38 17.97
N VAL A 137 1.68 -25.81 17.45
CA VAL A 137 0.51 -24.93 17.28
C VAL A 137 -0.72 -25.65 17.76
N VAL A 138 -1.51 -24.98 18.60
CA VAL A 138 -2.83 -25.39 19.05
C VAL A 138 -3.86 -24.40 18.49
N LEU A 139 -4.94 -24.92 17.93
CA LEU A 139 -6.08 -24.12 17.51
C LEU A 139 -7.15 -24.18 18.60
N ALA A 140 -7.58 -23.03 19.10
CA ALA A 140 -8.73 -22.91 19.99
C ALA A 140 -9.95 -22.46 19.15
N ALA A 141 -11.08 -23.13 19.33
CA ALA A 141 -12.33 -22.88 18.61
C ALA A 141 -13.46 -22.64 19.61
#